data_AF-A0A5C7JFH2-F1
#
_entry.id   AF-A0A5C7JFH2-F1
#
_cell.length_a   1.000
_cell.length_b   1.000
_cell.length_c   1.000
_cell.angle_alpha   90.00
_cell.angle_beta   90.00
_cell.angle_gamma   90.00
#
_symmetry.space_group_name_H-M   'P 1'
#
loop_
_entity.id
_entity.type
_entity.pdbx_description
1 polymer ?
#
loop_
_entity_poly.entity_id
_entity_poly.type
_entity_poly.pdbx_seq_one_letter_code
_entity_poly.pdbx_strand_id
1 'polypeptide(L)'
;MKVFELDDNSKVILSPELRLIKEFRLLIEEDKDRFKKQAIKWFQYIYFMYSYKSQYADLPENHRKELVEGETGITKVTPIMQDAIDKFILLQETPTLRTLAEVKHTLDMTAEMLKVLRKQIQDNINSPALSADDIGDLVKRLTETLSIANTIPKTVESLEKLEDKVKKEKGGDDKLRGGRAKGYFEDED
;
A
#
# COMPACT_ATOMS: atom_id res chain seq x y z
N MET A 1 15.36 3.93 -2.21
CA MET A 1 15.38 4.34 -3.63
C MET A 1 14.24 5.32 -3.87
N LYS A 2 14.51 6.55 -4.30
CA LYS A 2 13.47 7.47 -4.79
C LYS A 2 13.05 6.98 -6.17
N VAL A 3 11.98 6.19 -6.24
CA VAL A 3 11.47 5.60 -7.48
C VAL A 3 10.60 6.62 -8.24
N PHE A 4 9.96 7.54 -7.51
CA PHE A 4 9.13 8.59 -8.05
C PHE A 4 9.40 9.91 -7.33
N GLU A 5 9.58 10.98 -8.08
CA GLU A 5 9.46 12.35 -7.58
C GLU A 5 8.10 12.88 -8.05
N LEU A 6 7.36 13.53 -7.15
CA LEU A 6 6.17 14.27 -7.52
C LEU A 6 6.61 15.71 -7.81
N ASP A 7 6.19 16.28 -8.93
CA ASP A 7 6.30 17.71 -9.16
C ASP A 7 5.34 18.49 -8.23
N ASP A 8 5.45 19.82 -8.21
CA ASP A 8 4.58 20.70 -7.40
C ASP A 8 3.07 20.54 -7.71
N ASN A 9 2.72 19.86 -8.81
CA ASN A 9 1.36 19.56 -9.23
C ASN A 9 0.98 18.08 -9.02
N SER A 10 1.73 17.33 -8.20
CA SER A 10 1.51 15.89 -7.95
C SER A 10 1.61 15.00 -9.18
N LYS A 11 2.35 15.42 -10.22
CA LYS A 11 2.67 14.55 -11.35
C LYS A 11 3.92 13.72 -11.05
N VAL A 12 3.84 12.44 -11.34
CA VAL A 12 4.97 11.53 -11.22
C VAL A 12 6.00 11.85 -12.31
N ILE A 13 7.17 12.31 -11.89
CA ILE A 13 8.36 12.46 -12.72
C ILE A 13 9.07 11.10 -12.76
N LEU A 14 9.28 10.60 -13.97
CA LEU A 14 10.03 9.36 -14.18
C LEU A 14 11.53 9.63 -14.04
N SER A 15 12.13 9.15 -12.96
CA SER A 15 13.58 9.20 -12.76
C SER A 15 14.29 8.40 -13.86
N PRO A 16 15.38 8.91 -14.47
CA PRO A 16 16.17 8.14 -15.45
C PRO A 16 16.59 6.75 -14.95
N GLU A 17 16.83 6.62 -13.65
CA GLU A 17 17.21 5.40 -12.93
C GLU A 17 16.14 4.31 -13.01
N LEU A 18 14.87 4.65 -13.28
CA LEU A 18 13.81 3.66 -13.51
C LEU A 18 14.18 2.73 -14.66
N ARG A 19 14.90 3.22 -15.67
CA ARG A 19 15.34 2.41 -16.82
C ARG A 19 16.38 1.36 -16.47
N LEU A 20 17.00 1.43 -15.28
CA LEU A 20 17.94 0.42 -14.81
C LEU A 20 17.22 -0.86 -14.36
N ILE A 21 15.91 -0.78 -14.07
CA ILE A 21 15.07 -1.91 -13.69
C ILE A 21 14.39 -2.43 -14.94
N LYS A 22 14.58 -3.72 -15.25
CA LYS A 22 14.12 -4.35 -16.50
C LYS A 22 12.62 -4.15 -16.72
N GLU A 23 11.82 -4.42 -15.71
CA GLU A 23 10.35 -4.37 -15.76
C GLU A 23 9.86 -2.95 -16.03
N PHE A 24 10.44 -1.96 -15.35
CA PHE A 24 10.12 -0.54 -15.55
C PHE A 24 10.58 -0.05 -16.92
N ARG A 25 11.76 -0.46 -17.39
CA ARG A 25 12.24 -0.13 -18.72
C ARG A 25 11.31 -0.65 -19.80
N LEU A 26 10.87 -1.91 -19.71
CA LEU A 26 9.92 -2.51 -20.66
C LEU A 26 8.59 -1.75 -20.66
N LEU A 27 8.07 -1.37 -19.49
CA LEU A 27 6.86 -0.57 -19.39
C LEU A 27 7.02 0.82 -20.07
N ILE A 28 8.16 1.49 -19.91
CA ILE A 28 8.46 2.77 -20.59
C ILE A 28 8.60 2.57 -22.11
N GLU A 29 9.18 1.46 -22.54
CA GLU A 29 9.39 1.12 -23.96
C GLU A 29 8.08 0.75 -24.67
N GLU A 30 7.08 0.27 -23.93
CA GLU A 30 5.74 -0.03 -24.46
C GLU A 30 5.03 1.23 -24.97
N ASP A 31 5.17 2.35 -24.25
CA ASP A 31 4.65 3.63 -24.71
C ASP A 31 5.46 4.17 -25.89
N LYS A 32 4.90 4.21 -27.10
CA LYS A 32 5.59 4.73 -28.30
C LYS A 32 5.56 6.25 -28.41
N ASP A 33 4.81 6.95 -27.54
CA ASP A 33 4.78 8.42 -27.52
C ASP A 33 6.16 8.99 -27.18
N ARG A 34 6.53 10.08 -27.88
CA ARG A 34 7.83 10.76 -27.66
C ARG A 34 7.96 11.28 -26.23
N PHE A 35 6.86 11.76 -25.66
CA PHE A 35 6.82 12.35 -24.32
C PHE A 35 6.45 11.33 -23.24
N LYS A 36 6.27 10.06 -23.61
CA LYS A 36 5.96 8.96 -22.69
C LYS A 36 4.74 9.24 -21.81
N LYS A 37 3.73 9.94 -22.36
CA LYS A 37 2.52 10.38 -21.63
C LYS A 37 1.76 9.20 -21.01
N GLN A 38 1.70 8.08 -21.71
CA GLN A 38 0.99 6.89 -21.25
C GLN A 38 1.79 6.14 -20.18
N ALA A 39 3.12 6.07 -20.34
CA ALA A 39 4.00 5.53 -19.30
C ALA A 39 3.90 6.31 -18.00
N ILE A 40 3.86 7.65 -18.07
CA ILE A 40 3.64 8.51 -16.89
C ILE A 40 2.34 8.11 -16.17
N LYS A 41 1.23 7.94 -16.89
CA LYS A 41 -0.05 7.50 -16.32
C LYS A 41 0.02 6.11 -15.70
N TRP A 42 0.72 5.17 -16.34
CA TRP A 42 0.91 3.83 -15.77
C TRP A 42 1.70 3.88 -14.46
N PHE A 43 2.76 4.68 -14.39
CA PHE A 43 3.52 4.85 -13.15
C PHE A 43 2.77 5.64 -12.08
N GLN A 44 1.92 6.60 -12.45
CA GLN A 44 0.97 7.25 -11.53
C GLN A 44 0.02 6.22 -10.93
N TYR A 45 -0.57 5.35 -11.76
CA TYR A 45 -1.42 4.27 -11.28
C TYR A 45 -0.67 3.37 -10.27
N ILE A 46 0.54 2.94 -10.62
CA ILE A 46 1.37 2.09 -9.75
C ILE A 46 1.67 2.78 -8.42
N TYR A 47 2.06 4.05 -8.45
CA TYR A 47 2.37 4.81 -7.25
C TYR A 47 1.14 4.98 -6.35
N PHE A 48 0.01 5.43 -6.91
CA PHE A 48 -1.17 5.73 -6.13
C PHE A 48 -1.85 4.49 -5.55
N MET A 49 -1.80 3.37 -6.27
CA MET A 49 -2.35 2.09 -5.80
C MET A 49 -1.47 1.42 -4.75
N TYR A 50 -0.15 1.38 -4.99
CA TYR A 50 0.74 0.43 -4.29
C TYR A 50 1.86 1.08 -3.48
N SER A 51 2.04 2.40 -3.53
CA SER A 51 3.05 3.05 -2.69
C SER A 51 2.52 3.27 -1.28
N TYR A 52 3.29 2.89 -0.27
CA TYR A 52 3.01 3.25 1.13
C TYR A 52 3.13 4.77 1.40
N LYS A 53 3.70 5.53 0.45
CA LYS A 53 3.76 7.00 0.49
C LYS A 53 2.62 7.66 -0.27
N SER A 54 1.74 6.89 -0.90
CA SER A 54 0.59 7.42 -1.63
C SER A 54 -0.32 8.19 -0.68
N GLN A 55 -0.86 9.32 -1.15
CA GLN A 55 -1.92 10.05 -0.45
C GLN A 55 -3.19 9.21 -0.27
N TYR A 56 -3.35 8.12 -1.05
CA TYR A 56 -4.46 7.19 -0.95
C TYR A 56 -4.11 5.90 -0.20
N ALA A 57 -2.94 5.82 0.43
CA ALA A 57 -2.45 4.60 1.10
C ALA A 57 -3.37 4.12 2.23
N ASP A 58 -4.06 5.04 2.92
CA ASP A 58 -4.94 4.73 4.03
C ASP A 58 -6.39 4.43 3.60
N LEU A 59 -6.72 4.56 2.32
CA LEU A 59 -8.05 4.27 1.81
C LEU A 59 -8.25 2.75 1.59
N PRO A 60 -9.47 2.22 1.80
CA PRO A 60 -9.81 0.85 1.43
C PRO A 60 -9.51 0.58 -0.04
N GLU A 61 -9.03 -0.62 -0.38
CA GLU A 61 -8.53 -0.95 -1.72
C GLU A 61 -9.56 -0.65 -2.83
N ASN A 62 -10.82 -1.02 -2.63
CA ASN A 62 -11.88 -0.79 -3.62
C ASN A 62 -12.10 0.71 -3.90
N HIS A 63 -12.09 1.53 -2.85
CA HIS A 63 -12.28 2.98 -2.97
C HIS A 63 -11.05 3.66 -3.57
N ARG A 64 -9.85 3.21 -3.16
CA ARG A 64 -8.59 3.63 -3.75
C ARG A 64 -8.57 3.35 -5.25
N LYS A 65 -8.97 2.14 -5.65
CA LYS A 65 -9.03 1.72 -7.05
C LYS A 65 -9.94 2.64 -7.85
N GLU A 66 -11.17 2.88 -7.40
CA GLU A 66 -12.12 3.76 -8.09
C GLU A 66 -11.55 5.17 -8.33
N LEU A 67 -10.93 5.77 -7.31
CA LEU A 67 -10.30 7.09 -7.42
C LEU A 67 -9.13 7.10 -8.42
N VAL A 68 -8.23 6.12 -8.31
CA VAL A 68 -7.03 6.06 -9.16
C VAL A 68 -7.39 5.74 -10.61
N GLU A 69 -8.39 4.90 -10.85
CA GLU A 69 -8.92 4.64 -12.19
C GLU A 69 -9.51 5.93 -12.79
N GLY A 70 -10.23 6.73 -11.99
CA GLY A 70 -10.77 8.02 -12.40
C GLY A 70 -9.68 9.04 -12.79
N GLU A 71 -8.58 9.10 -12.03
CA GLU A 71 -7.49 10.04 -12.29
C GLU A 71 -6.59 9.64 -13.46
N THR A 72 -6.28 8.35 -13.57
CA THR A 72 -5.30 7.85 -14.54
C THR A 72 -5.95 7.39 -15.85
N GLY A 73 -7.23 7.02 -15.80
CA GLY A 73 -7.97 6.38 -16.89
C GLY A 73 -7.59 4.92 -17.12
N ILE A 74 -6.83 4.30 -16.21
CA ILE A 74 -6.38 2.90 -16.33
C ILE A 74 -7.37 1.99 -15.65
N THR A 75 -8.32 1.41 -16.38
CA THR A 75 -9.31 0.45 -15.84
C THR A 75 -8.86 -1.00 -15.94
N LYS A 76 -7.76 -1.27 -16.65
CA LYS A 76 -7.23 -2.61 -16.86
C LYS A 76 -5.70 -2.61 -16.83
N VAL A 77 -5.16 -3.46 -15.97
CA VAL A 77 -3.72 -3.74 -15.88
C VAL A 77 -3.33 -4.71 -16.99
N THR A 78 -2.31 -4.36 -17.78
CA THR A 78 -1.73 -5.24 -18.80
C THR A 78 -0.66 -6.16 -18.18
N PRO A 79 -0.26 -7.27 -18.83
CA PRO A 79 0.81 -8.13 -18.31
C PRO A 79 2.12 -7.37 -18.02
N ILE A 80 2.52 -6.46 -18.92
CA ILE A 80 3.74 -5.64 -18.74
C ILE A 80 3.59 -4.69 -17.53
N MET A 81 2.39 -4.15 -17.32
CA MET A 81 2.11 -3.36 -16.12
C MET A 81 2.14 -4.22 -14.86
N GLN A 82 1.63 -5.45 -14.91
CA GLN A 82 1.66 -6.37 -13.78
C GLN A 82 3.10 -6.68 -13.37
N ASP A 83 3.99 -6.99 -14.32
CA ASP A 83 5.41 -7.22 -14.07
C ASP A 83 6.06 -6.01 -13.36
N ALA A 84 5.71 -4.79 -13.77
CA ALA A 84 6.16 -3.56 -13.13
C ALA A 84 5.55 -3.38 -11.73
N ILE A 85 4.27 -3.68 -11.53
CA ILE A 85 3.62 -3.62 -10.21
C ILE A 85 4.32 -4.56 -9.24
N ASP A 86 4.53 -5.81 -9.63
CA ASP A 86 5.18 -6.84 -8.81
C ASP A 86 6.59 -6.41 -8.45
N LYS A 87 7.33 -5.87 -9.42
CA LYS A 87 8.67 -5.33 -9.18
C LYS A 87 8.65 -4.13 -8.23
N PHE A 88 7.69 -3.23 -8.36
CA PHE A 88 7.56 -2.06 -7.51
C PHE A 88 7.22 -2.43 -6.07
N ILE A 89 6.31 -3.38 -5.87
CA ILE A 89 5.97 -3.93 -4.56
C ILE A 89 7.23 -4.54 -3.95
N LEU A 90 7.93 -5.42 -4.67
CA LEU A 90 9.17 -6.07 -4.22
C LEU A 90 10.26 -5.05 -3.81
N LEU A 91 10.42 -3.95 -4.55
CA LEU A 91 11.43 -2.92 -4.24
C LEU A 91 11.06 -2.07 -3.03
N GLN A 92 9.78 -2.00 -2.68
CA GLN A 92 9.31 -1.33 -1.48
C GLN A 92 9.25 -2.26 -0.26
N GLU A 93 9.10 -3.57 -0.50
CA GLU A 93 8.97 -4.60 0.52
C GLU A 93 10.11 -4.52 1.53
N THR A 94 9.71 -4.31 2.79
CA THR A 94 10.48 -4.69 3.95
C THR A 94 9.72 -5.81 4.65
N PRO A 95 10.37 -6.69 5.43
CA PRO A 95 9.67 -7.70 6.21
C PRO A 95 8.53 -7.11 7.04
N THR A 96 8.75 -5.89 7.55
CA THR A 96 7.79 -5.09 8.29
C THR A 96 6.57 -4.66 7.47
N LEU A 97 6.77 -4.14 6.24
CA LEU A 97 5.66 -3.71 5.38
C LEU A 97 4.80 -4.90 4.91
N ARG A 98 5.43 -6.05 4.67
CA ARG A 98 4.69 -7.28 4.34
C ARG A 98 3.79 -7.73 5.48
N THR A 99 4.32 -7.75 6.71
CA THR A 99 3.53 -8.08 7.91
C THR A 99 2.39 -7.09 8.13
N LEU A 100 2.62 -5.80 7.91
CA LEU A 100 1.58 -4.78 8.03
C LEU A 100 0.43 -5.00 7.03
N ALA A 101 0.76 -5.23 5.75
CA ALA A 101 -0.25 -5.44 4.71
C ALA A 101 -1.14 -6.66 5.02
N GLU A 102 -0.52 -7.77 5.44
CA GLU A 102 -1.23 -8.99 5.81
C GLU A 102 -2.17 -8.77 7.01
N VAL A 103 -1.71 -8.02 8.01
CA VAL A 103 -2.54 -7.69 9.18
C VAL A 103 -3.72 -6.82 8.75
N LYS A 104 -3.51 -5.74 7.99
CA LYS A 104 -4.60 -4.88 7.47
C LYS A 104 -5.64 -5.69 6.70
N HIS A 105 -5.21 -6.53 5.77
CA HIS A 105 -6.09 -7.41 5.00
C HIS A 105 -6.89 -8.37 5.91
N THR A 106 -6.24 -8.95 6.92
CA THR A 106 -6.90 -9.81 7.92
C THR A 106 -7.96 -9.03 8.70
N LEU A 107 -7.73 -7.75 9.03
CA LEU A 107 -8.74 -6.90 9.70
C LEU A 107 -9.98 -6.72 8.83
N ASP A 108 -9.77 -6.40 7.56
CA ASP A 108 -10.86 -6.15 6.62
C ASP A 108 -11.70 -7.42 6.42
N MET A 109 -11.06 -8.57 6.23
CA MET A 109 -11.75 -9.86 6.17
C MET A 109 -12.54 -10.15 7.45
N THR A 110 -11.96 -9.85 8.61
CA THR A 110 -12.63 -10.04 9.91
C THR A 110 -13.86 -9.15 10.04
N ALA A 111 -13.76 -7.89 9.62
CA ALA A 111 -14.89 -6.96 9.63
C ALA A 111 -16.03 -7.44 8.70
N GLU A 112 -15.70 -7.96 7.51
CA GLU A 112 -16.69 -8.54 6.60
C GLU A 112 -17.32 -9.83 7.16
N MET A 113 -16.54 -10.73 7.77
CA MET A 113 -17.07 -11.91 8.46
C MET A 113 -18.04 -11.53 9.58
N LEU A 114 -17.71 -10.50 10.38
CA LEU A 114 -18.61 -10.00 11.43
C LEU A 114 -19.91 -9.45 10.86
N LYS A 115 -19.88 -8.76 9.71
CA LYS A 115 -21.10 -8.29 9.03
C LYS A 115 -21.97 -9.47 8.58
N VAL A 116 -21.36 -10.51 8.00
CA VAL A 116 -22.06 -11.72 7.57
C VAL A 116 -22.67 -12.46 8.76
N LEU A 117 -21.90 -12.66 9.83
CA LEU A 117 -22.38 -13.30 11.05
C LEU A 117 -23.52 -12.53 11.71
N ARG A 118 -23.43 -11.19 11.78
CA ARG A 118 -24.50 -10.34 12.29
C ARG A 118 -25.78 -10.50 11.48
N LYS A 119 -25.66 -10.58 10.15
CA LYS A 119 -26.79 -10.82 9.26
C LYS A 119 -27.40 -12.21 9.48
N GLN A 120 -26.58 -13.25 9.59
CA GLN A 120 -27.04 -14.61 9.89
C GLN A 120 -27.75 -14.69 11.24
N ILE A 121 -27.22 -14.04 12.28
CA ILE A 121 -27.89 -13.94 13.58
C ILE A 121 -29.25 -13.25 13.42
N GLN A 122 -29.29 -12.11 12.73
CA GLN A 122 -30.53 -11.35 12.54
C GLN A 122 -31.59 -12.11 11.74
N ASP A 123 -31.17 -12.85 10.71
CA ASP A 123 -32.04 -13.65 9.86
C ASP A 123 -32.57 -14.89 10.61
N ASN A 124 -31.75 -15.49 11.48
CA ASN A 124 -32.11 -16.71 12.22
C ASN A 124 -32.82 -16.45 13.57
N ILE A 125 -32.64 -15.29 14.21
CA ILE A 125 -33.44 -14.89 15.39
C ILE A 125 -34.94 -14.83 15.06
N ASN A 126 -35.28 -14.60 13.79
CA ASN A 126 -36.65 -14.56 13.30
C ASN A 126 -37.17 -15.92 12.79
N SER A 127 -36.36 -16.99 12.89
CA SER A 127 -36.72 -18.33 12.41
C SER A 127 -36.87 -19.30 13.60
N PRO A 128 -38.03 -19.97 13.78
CA PRO A 128 -38.32 -20.80 14.95
C PRO A 128 -37.57 -22.15 14.99
N ALA A 129 -36.45 -22.30 14.28
CA ALA A 129 -35.80 -23.58 13.99
C ALA A 129 -34.34 -23.71 14.47
N LEU A 130 -33.79 -22.74 15.21
CA LEU A 130 -32.41 -22.85 15.71
C LEU A 130 -32.33 -23.84 16.87
N SER A 131 -31.51 -24.87 16.73
CA SER A 131 -31.16 -25.76 17.84
C SER A 131 -30.17 -25.07 18.77
N ALA A 132 -30.09 -25.53 20.03
CA ALA A 132 -29.11 -25.02 20.99
C ALA A 132 -27.66 -25.21 20.52
N ASP A 133 -27.41 -26.24 19.69
CA ASP A 133 -26.10 -26.53 19.11
C ASP A 133 -25.72 -25.50 18.03
N ASP A 134 -26.67 -25.08 17.18
CA ASP A 134 -26.45 -24.04 16.17
C ASP A 134 -26.08 -22.70 16.82
N ILE A 135 -26.72 -22.37 17.94
CA ILE A 135 -26.42 -21.17 18.73
C ILE A 135 -25.05 -21.30 19.39
N GLY A 136 -24.69 -22.47 19.91
CA GLY A 136 -23.39 -22.76 20.51
C GLY A 136 -22.23 -22.57 19.52
N ASP A 137 -22.36 -23.12 18.32
CA ASP A 137 -21.36 -22.97 17.25
C ASP A 137 -21.21 -21.52 16.78
N LEU A 138 -22.33 -20.79 16.69
CA LEU A 138 -22.35 -19.38 16.32
C LEU A 138 -21.65 -18.52 17.38
N VAL A 139 -21.93 -18.75 18.65
CA VAL A 139 -21.28 -18.07 19.79
C VAL A 139 -19.79 -18.38 19.82
N LYS A 140 -19.39 -19.62 19.53
CA LYS A 140 -17.97 -20.01 19.47
C LYS A 140 -17.22 -19.28 18.35
N ARG A 141 -17.78 -19.26 17.13
CA ARG A 141 -17.24 -18.49 15.99
C ARG A 141 -17.15 -17.00 16.29
N LEU A 142 -18.16 -16.43 16.95
CA LEU A 142 -18.16 -15.03 17.37
C LEU A 142 -17.04 -14.77 18.39
N THR A 143 -16.84 -15.69 19.34
CA THR A 143 -15.81 -15.58 20.39
C THR A 143 -14.41 -15.68 19.80
N GLU A 144 -14.18 -16.60 18.87
CA GLU A 144 -12.91 -16.73 18.13
C GLU A 144 -12.63 -15.46 17.31
N THR A 145 -13.66 -14.91 16.65
CA THR A 145 -13.56 -13.68 15.88
C THR A 145 -13.29 -12.46 16.77
N LEU A 146 -13.94 -12.36 17.94
CA LEU A 146 -13.69 -11.32 18.94
C LEU A 146 -12.31 -11.45 19.57
N SER A 147 -11.81 -12.66 19.79
CA SER A 147 -10.44 -12.92 20.23
C SER A 147 -9.43 -12.36 19.23
N ILE A 148 -9.63 -12.65 17.93
CA ILE A 148 -8.81 -12.08 16.85
C ILE A 148 -8.92 -10.55 16.88
N ALA A 149 -10.14 -10.00 16.93
CA ALA A 149 -10.40 -8.56 17.06
C ALA A 149 -9.73 -7.91 18.29
N ASN A 150 -9.56 -8.62 19.41
CA ASN A 150 -8.88 -8.10 20.60
C ASN A 150 -7.35 -8.16 20.49
N THR A 151 -6.81 -9.05 19.66
CA THR A 151 -5.36 -9.07 19.36
C THR A 151 -4.97 -8.00 18.35
N ILE A 152 -5.93 -7.52 17.56
CA ILE A 152 -5.74 -6.52 16.51
C ILE A 152 -5.17 -5.19 17.05
N PRO A 153 -5.70 -4.56 18.12
CA PRO A 153 -5.14 -3.33 18.67
C PRO A 153 -3.66 -3.45 19.08
N LYS A 154 -3.27 -4.57 19.72
CA LYS A 154 -1.87 -4.84 20.09
C LYS A 154 -0.98 -5.02 18.86
N THR A 155 -1.54 -5.61 17.81
CA THR A 155 -0.84 -5.81 16.53
C THR A 155 -0.68 -4.47 15.82
N VAL A 156 -1.72 -3.64 15.78
CA VAL A 156 -1.72 -2.26 15.23
C VAL A 156 -0.72 -1.38 15.97
N GLU A 157 -0.70 -1.33 17.30
CA GLU A 157 0.30 -0.57 18.06
C GLU A 157 1.74 -1.04 17.80
N SER A 158 1.94 -2.35 17.71
CA SER A 158 3.24 -2.93 17.38
C SER A 158 3.66 -2.56 15.96
N LEU A 159 2.70 -2.46 15.04
CA LEU A 159 2.87 -2.12 13.64
C LEU A 159 3.10 -0.62 13.40
N GLU A 160 2.41 0.27 14.11
CA GLU A 160 2.68 1.73 14.06
C GLU A 160 4.11 2.02 14.53
N LYS A 161 4.54 1.41 15.63
CA LYS A 161 5.93 1.52 16.11
C LYS A 161 6.95 1.02 15.08
N LEU A 162 6.58 -0.04 14.37
CA LEU A 162 7.41 -0.64 13.31
C LEU A 162 7.42 0.22 12.03
N GLU A 163 6.29 0.80 11.63
CA GLU A 163 6.21 1.77 10.54
C GLU A 163 7.05 3.01 10.83
N ASP A 164 6.92 3.58 12.02
CA ASP A 164 7.71 4.73 12.46
C ASP A 164 9.20 4.43 12.40
N LYS A 165 9.60 3.20 12.74
CA LYS A 165 10.97 2.75 12.64
C LYS A 165 11.42 2.66 11.18
N VAL A 166 10.62 2.09 10.29
CA VAL A 166 10.92 2.01 8.84
C VAL A 166 10.96 3.40 8.19
N LYS A 167 10.04 4.30 8.55
CA LYS A 167 10.02 5.71 8.10
C LYS A 167 11.30 6.42 8.54
N LYS A 168 11.76 6.20 9.78
CA LYS A 168 13.03 6.73 10.29
C LYS A 168 14.25 6.14 9.58
N GLU A 169 14.29 4.83 9.38
CA GLU A 169 15.38 4.15 8.66
C GLU A 169 15.49 4.62 7.20
N LYS A 170 14.37 4.81 6.50
CA LYS A 170 14.37 5.29 5.10
C LYS A 170 14.51 6.82 4.95
N GLY A 171 14.21 7.60 5.99
CA GLY A 171 14.38 9.07 5.99
C GLY A 171 15.74 9.56 6.51
N GLY A 172 16.47 8.72 7.25
CA GLY A 172 17.78 9.05 7.83
C GLY A 172 18.95 9.01 6.84
N ASP A 173 18.78 8.35 5.68
CA ASP A 173 19.87 8.13 4.72
C ASP A 173 20.16 9.34 3.81
N ASP A 174 19.21 10.29 3.69
CA ASP A 174 19.35 11.51 2.87
C ASP A 174 20.25 12.59 3.52
N LYS A 175 20.54 12.50 4.83
CA LYS A 175 21.36 13.51 5.56
C LYS A 175 22.87 13.24 5.58
N LEU A 176 23.33 12.06 5.14
CA LEU A 176 24.74 11.66 5.27
C LEU A 176 25.58 11.82 3.98
N ARG A 177 24.97 12.21 2.86
CA ARG A 177 25.67 12.42 1.58
C ARG A 177 25.62 13.87 1.11
N GLY A 178 26.28 14.76 1.85
CA GLY A 178 26.38 16.16 1.44
C GLY A 178 27.16 17.09 2.37
N GLY A 179 28.04 16.57 3.22
CA GLY A 179 28.89 17.38 4.09
C GLY A 179 30.25 17.66 3.48
N ARG A 180 30.32 18.29 2.30
CA ARG A 180 31.58 18.97 1.93
C ARG A 180 31.65 20.22 2.81
N ALA A 181 32.46 20.14 3.87
CA ALA A 181 32.87 21.30 4.63
C ALA A 181 33.38 22.36 3.65
N LYS A 182 32.66 23.48 3.61
CA LYS A 182 33.02 24.70 2.92
C LYS A 182 34.45 25.04 3.35
N GLY A 183 35.37 25.13 2.39
CA GLY A 183 36.76 25.49 2.66
C GLY A 183 36.80 26.81 3.43
N TYR A 184 37.53 26.81 4.55
CA TYR A 184 37.96 28.01 5.22
C TYR A 184 38.83 28.80 4.23
N PHE A 185 38.22 29.77 3.55
CA PHE A 185 38.94 30.97 3.16
C PHE A 185 39.10 31.79 4.44
N GLU A 186 40.29 31.76 5.01
CA GLU A 186 40.85 32.94 5.66
C GLU A 186 41.71 33.61 4.60
N ASP A 187 41.11 34.56 3.88
CA ASP A 187 41.86 35.71 3.38
C ASP A 187 41.69 36.79 4.45
N GLU A 188 42.77 37.18 5.13
CA GLU A 188 42.95 38.52 5.70
C GLU A 188 44.46 38.73 5.96
N ASP A 189 45.04 39.64 5.15
CA ASP A 189 46.32 40.37 5.18
C ASP A 189 47.69 39.66 5.11
#